data_AF-A0A2H0PMT8-F1
#
_entry.id   AF-A0A2H0PMT8-F1
#
_cell.length_a   1.000
_cell.length_b   1.000
_cell.length_c   1.000
_cell.angle_alpha   90.00
_cell.angle_beta   90.00
_cell.angle_gamma   90.00
#
_symmetry.space_group_name_H-M   'P 1'
#
loop_
_entity.id
_entity.type
_entity.pdbx_description
1 polymer ?
#
loop_
_entity_poly.entity_id
_entity_poly.type
_entity_poly.pdbx_seq_one_letter_code
_entity_poly.pdbx_strand_id
1 'polypeptide(L)'
;MTMSTRFNLVLVFLLLSLVSGCASHDQDLEVQLSGNRNMGVFLKKVSYEDGSPASAETSDYLKKLVADSIREIYSANLIELNLGDDGLLESADNLYLIGNNSIDDLFIVEIKLPDGFQPPPHRPTDEHLDQMNGAVPSILKAPIEFSLSILNGEKLRSVAELKYIVETNYKEDFEQSFKNTMKQKALENFKNPNIYPKSDPLHFATLLYNYSTKTESDQKIALNCGNAFSLLKHYAQARDLFVKSKDQVANSFAGQQERAQDLNAKIEDSNQKAEVLDLCEKDKTLQFSMSVDFGTINPENHENISKSFQRAQLDKLLQQYTDKPVKLKLSIDQSNELNLLVELRFDPIRYKKWTTGRIPDLMKGYHVVGLDPYYPLMQTLVLTRYLLPPESPKPLQISFQKMNISLVFKTLLNGSVHLGVDGRYIPNQKMVNLAYPKSLILSSPKFEKLTIDTRSEEIFQEKGWLTFGSCKTLDGASTEDGLVMKFFDLPCKI
;
A
#
# COMPACT_ATOMS: atom_id res chain seq x y z
N MET A 1 18.93 64.69 59.18
CA MET A 1 18.42 65.74 58.26
C MET A 1 19.54 66.11 57.30
N THR A 2 19.60 65.46 56.15
CA THR A 2 20.38 65.90 54.97
C THR A 2 19.91 65.05 53.80
N MET A 3 19.11 65.68 52.95
CA MET A 3 18.63 65.17 51.68
C MET A 3 19.34 65.95 50.57
N SER A 4 19.51 65.30 49.42
CA SER A 4 19.76 65.92 48.11
C SER A 4 21.19 66.34 47.78
N THR A 5 21.89 65.48 47.03
CA THR A 5 22.59 65.80 45.76
C THR A 5 23.40 64.59 45.31
N ARG A 6 22.81 63.67 44.51
CA ARG A 6 23.53 62.66 43.70
C ARG A 6 22.61 61.82 42.80
N PHE A 7 21.60 62.47 42.20
CA PHE A 7 20.74 61.85 41.18
C PHE A 7 20.67 62.82 40.00
N ASN A 8 21.71 62.89 39.16
CA ASN A 8 21.63 63.50 37.81
C ASN A 8 22.87 63.37 36.90
N LEU A 9 23.81 62.44 37.15
CA LEU A 9 24.94 62.23 36.21
C LEU A 9 24.87 60.93 35.41
N VAL A 10 24.15 59.91 35.90
CA VAL A 10 24.04 58.60 35.23
C VAL A 10 22.97 58.61 34.12
N LEU A 11 21.93 59.45 34.25
CA LEU A 11 20.86 59.52 33.26
C LEU A 11 21.25 60.31 31.99
N VAL A 12 22.21 61.23 32.09
CA VAL A 12 22.68 62.04 30.94
C VAL A 12 23.68 61.25 30.08
N PHE A 13 24.50 60.38 30.67
CA PHE A 13 25.42 59.52 29.89
C PHE A 13 24.71 58.37 29.16
N LEU A 14 23.57 57.89 29.67
CA LEU A 14 22.78 56.83 29.01
C LEU A 14 21.92 57.36 27.83
N LEU A 15 21.57 58.65 27.84
CA LEU A 15 20.84 59.30 26.74
C LEU A 15 21.77 59.80 25.61
N LEU A 16 23.06 60.04 25.90
CA LEU A 16 24.05 60.43 24.87
C LEU A 16 24.68 59.24 24.13
N SER A 17 24.61 58.02 24.67
CA SER A 17 24.99 56.79 23.93
C SER A 17 23.91 56.31 22.95
N LEU A 18 22.72 56.94 22.93
CA LEU A 18 21.61 56.60 22.03
C LEU A 18 21.53 57.48 20.76
N VAL A 19 22.43 58.47 20.58
CA VAL A 19 22.36 59.43 19.45
C VAL A 19 23.68 59.51 18.63
N SER A 20 24.64 58.61 18.86
CA SER A 20 25.95 58.65 18.17
C SER A 20 26.36 57.32 17.54
N GLY A 21 25.39 56.67 16.89
CA GLY A 21 25.58 55.42 16.15
C GLY A 21 24.93 55.40 14.77
N CYS A 22 24.73 56.57 14.14
CA CYS A 22 24.48 56.65 12.70
C CYS A 22 25.80 56.56 11.95
N ALA A 23 26.38 55.36 11.92
CA ALA A 23 27.40 54.98 10.96
C ALA A 23 26.93 53.66 10.34
N SER A 24 26.72 53.70 9.03
CA SER A 24 26.29 52.61 8.16
C SER A 24 26.96 51.27 8.52
N HIS A 25 26.22 50.44 9.24
CA HIS A 25 26.35 48.99 9.17
C HIS A 25 25.16 48.49 8.36
N ASP A 26 25.31 48.51 7.04
CA ASP A 26 24.75 47.46 6.19
C ASP A 26 25.46 46.16 6.60
N GLN A 27 25.08 45.63 7.76
CA GLN A 27 25.20 44.20 7.98
C GLN A 27 24.05 43.60 7.20
N ASP A 28 24.40 42.82 6.18
CA ASP A 28 23.54 41.87 5.50
C ASP A 28 22.71 41.10 6.53
N LEU A 29 21.54 41.63 6.86
CA LEU A 29 20.41 40.85 7.35
C LEU A 29 19.98 40.04 6.13
N GLU A 30 20.73 38.96 5.88
CA GLU A 30 20.28 37.82 5.10
C GLU A 30 19.08 37.27 5.87
N VAL A 31 17.92 37.91 5.70
CA VAL A 31 16.64 37.45 6.21
C VAL A 31 16.51 36.04 5.64
N GLN A 32 16.63 35.01 6.48
CA GLN A 32 16.30 33.65 6.08
C GLN A 32 14.83 33.64 5.67
N LEU A 33 14.57 33.86 4.38
CA LEU A 33 13.23 34.14 3.87
C LEU A 33 12.27 32.98 4.16
N SER A 34 12.78 31.78 4.43
CA SER A 34 11.98 30.58 4.72
C SER A 34 12.75 29.39 5.31
N GLY A 35 13.77 29.61 6.14
CA GLY A 35 14.61 28.53 6.71
C GLY A 35 13.86 27.47 7.53
N ASN A 36 12.59 27.72 7.86
CA ASN A 36 11.71 26.83 8.63
C ASN A 36 10.52 26.29 7.82
N ARG A 37 10.56 26.38 6.48
CA ARG A 37 9.52 25.88 5.58
C ARG A 37 10.02 24.71 4.75
N ASN A 38 9.13 23.76 4.52
CA ASN A 38 9.37 22.66 3.58
C ASN A 38 8.86 23.08 2.19
N MET A 39 9.76 23.31 1.25
CA MET A 39 9.39 23.66 -0.12
C MET A 39 9.46 22.42 -1.01
N GLY A 40 8.42 22.16 -1.80
CA GLY A 40 8.37 21.09 -2.77
C GLY A 40 8.75 21.60 -4.16
N VAL A 41 9.53 20.84 -4.91
CA VAL A 41 9.76 21.11 -6.34
C VAL A 41 9.33 19.93 -7.19
N PHE A 42 8.48 20.19 -8.18
CA PHE A 42 8.00 19.21 -9.14
C PHE A 42 8.26 19.74 -10.56
N LEU A 43 9.13 19.04 -11.28
CA LEU A 43 9.39 19.31 -12.69
C LEU A 43 8.33 18.59 -13.52
N LYS A 44 7.29 19.34 -13.92
CA LYS A 44 6.13 18.81 -14.62
C LYS A 44 6.44 18.49 -16.08
N LYS A 45 7.18 19.38 -16.74
CA LYS A 45 7.46 19.22 -18.18
C LYS A 45 8.77 19.89 -18.58
N VAL A 46 9.58 19.18 -19.36
CA VAL A 46 10.68 19.76 -20.14
C VAL A 46 10.48 19.30 -21.58
N SER A 47 10.24 20.25 -22.48
CA SER A 47 9.99 19.93 -23.89
C SER A 47 10.63 20.93 -24.84
N TYR A 48 10.99 20.46 -26.02
CA TYR A 48 11.42 21.32 -27.13
C TYR A 48 10.24 22.12 -27.70
N GLU A 49 10.50 23.05 -28.62
CA GLU A 49 9.46 23.91 -29.20
C GLU A 49 8.44 23.12 -30.02
N ASP A 50 8.88 22.03 -30.64
CA ASP A 50 8.04 21.04 -31.32
C ASP A 50 7.14 20.21 -30.38
N GLY A 51 7.32 20.37 -29.05
CA GLY A 51 6.56 19.68 -28.01
C GLY A 51 7.10 18.30 -27.63
N SER A 52 8.17 17.83 -28.27
CA SER A 52 8.84 16.57 -27.93
C SER A 52 9.52 16.67 -26.55
N PRO A 53 9.55 15.58 -25.76
CA PRO A 53 10.18 15.59 -24.45
C PRO A 53 11.71 15.71 -24.56
N ALA A 54 12.31 16.43 -23.62
CA ALA A 54 13.77 16.48 -23.50
C ALA A 54 14.36 15.12 -23.11
N SER A 55 15.66 14.93 -23.36
CA SER A 55 16.37 13.75 -22.85
C SER A 55 16.37 13.74 -21.31
N ALA A 56 16.57 12.55 -20.72
CA ALA A 56 16.68 12.42 -19.27
C ALA A 56 17.83 13.27 -18.70
N GLU A 57 19.00 13.25 -19.36
CA GLU A 57 20.16 14.05 -18.97
C GLU A 57 19.87 15.56 -18.95
N THR A 58 19.21 16.07 -20.00
CA THR A 58 18.80 17.48 -20.07
C THR A 58 17.80 17.83 -18.98
N SER A 59 16.83 16.95 -18.75
CA SER A 59 15.80 17.15 -17.72
C SER A 59 16.40 17.17 -16.31
N ASP A 60 17.32 16.25 -16.01
CA ASP A 60 18.00 16.15 -14.72
C ASP A 60 18.91 17.36 -14.46
N TYR A 61 19.64 17.81 -15.48
CA TYR A 61 20.47 19.02 -15.40
C TYR A 61 19.63 20.26 -15.04
N LEU A 62 18.53 20.49 -15.76
CA LEU A 62 17.66 21.65 -15.51
C LEU A 62 16.91 21.53 -14.18
N LYS A 63 16.47 20.32 -13.81
CA LYS A 63 15.85 20.06 -12.51
C LYS A 63 16.78 20.48 -11.37
N LYS A 64 18.04 20.05 -11.44
CA LYS A 64 19.06 20.38 -10.44
C LYS A 64 19.31 21.88 -10.38
N LEU A 65 19.44 22.54 -11.54
CA LEU A 65 19.66 23.98 -11.60
C LEU A 65 18.53 24.78 -10.93
N VAL A 66 17.28 24.40 -11.20
CA VAL A 66 16.10 25.02 -10.57
C VAL A 66 16.10 24.75 -9.06
N ALA A 67 16.29 23.50 -8.65
CA ALA A 67 16.29 23.09 -7.25
C ALA A 67 17.37 23.82 -6.43
N ASP A 68 18.61 23.87 -6.95
CA ASP A 68 19.73 24.55 -6.30
C ASP A 68 19.45 26.05 -6.17
N SER A 69 18.85 26.68 -7.18
CA SER A 69 18.48 28.10 -7.13
C SER A 69 17.36 28.41 -6.14
N ILE A 70 16.33 27.56 -6.03
CA ILE A 70 15.29 27.71 -4.99
C ILE A 70 15.94 27.63 -3.60
N ARG A 71 16.80 26.63 -3.40
CA ARG A 71 17.49 26.43 -2.11
C ARG A 71 18.35 27.65 -1.74
N GLU A 72 19.07 28.22 -2.70
CA GLU A 72 19.90 29.41 -2.52
C GLU A 72 19.06 30.65 -2.20
N ILE A 73 17.97 30.90 -2.94
CA ILE A 73 17.13 32.10 -2.76
C ILE A 73 16.40 32.10 -1.40
N TYR A 74 15.88 30.94 -1.01
CA TYR A 74 14.92 30.84 0.09
C TYR A 74 15.50 30.23 1.37
N SER A 75 16.72 29.67 1.30
CA SER A 75 17.35 28.92 2.38
C SER A 75 16.46 27.83 2.97
N ALA A 76 15.53 27.28 2.18
CA ALA A 76 14.48 26.38 2.65
C ALA A 76 14.90 24.90 2.61
N ASN A 77 14.19 24.06 3.35
CA ASN A 77 14.28 22.62 3.20
C ASN A 77 13.55 22.20 1.92
N LEU A 78 14.31 21.88 0.87
CA LEU A 78 13.76 21.56 -0.44
C LEU A 78 13.56 20.04 -0.59
N ILE A 79 12.34 19.63 -0.91
CA ILE A 79 11.93 18.26 -1.15
C ILE A 79 11.58 18.12 -2.64
N GLU A 80 12.34 17.30 -3.35
CA GLU A 80 12.01 16.96 -4.74
C GLU A 80 10.84 15.97 -4.75
N LEU A 81 9.78 16.31 -5.50
CA LEU A 81 8.60 15.48 -5.62
C LEU A 81 8.54 14.87 -7.02
N ASN A 82 8.06 13.63 -7.07
CA ASN A 82 7.70 12.94 -8.29
C ASN A 82 6.18 12.73 -8.28
N LEU A 83 5.45 13.66 -8.88
CA LEU A 83 3.99 13.66 -8.92
C LEU A 83 3.54 13.05 -10.25
N GLY A 84 2.44 12.29 -10.23
CA GLY A 84 1.86 11.69 -11.43
C GLY A 84 1.22 12.74 -12.36
N ASP A 85 1.08 12.39 -13.63
CA ASP A 85 0.55 13.25 -14.70
C ASP A 85 -0.95 13.55 -14.56
N ASP A 86 -1.69 12.69 -13.87
CA ASP A 86 -3.09 12.89 -13.52
C ASP A 86 -3.17 14.07 -12.55
N GLY A 87 -3.82 15.16 -12.96
CA GLY A 87 -3.73 16.50 -12.36
C GLY A 87 -3.55 16.54 -10.83
N LEU A 88 -2.80 17.53 -10.34
CA LEU A 88 -2.34 17.62 -8.94
C LEU A 88 -3.41 17.30 -7.87
N LEU A 89 -4.64 17.78 -8.07
CA LEU A 89 -5.77 17.59 -7.14
C LEU A 89 -6.63 16.35 -7.43
N GLU A 90 -6.47 15.75 -8.61
CA GLU A 90 -7.24 14.60 -9.08
C GLU A 90 -6.56 13.28 -8.69
N SER A 91 -5.23 13.31 -8.50
CA SER A 91 -4.46 12.17 -8.04
C SER A 91 -4.39 12.11 -6.51
N ALA A 92 -5.02 11.09 -5.93
CA ALA A 92 -4.92 10.79 -4.50
C ALA A 92 -3.47 10.56 -4.05
N ASP A 93 -2.66 9.89 -4.86
CA ASP A 93 -1.25 9.65 -4.52
C ASP A 93 -0.45 10.98 -4.47
N ASN A 94 -0.75 11.95 -5.35
CA ASN A 94 -0.15 13.29 -5.29
C ASN A 94 -0.53 14.02 -4.00
N LEU A 95 -1.81 14.01 -3.62
CA LEU A 95 -2.30 14.63 -2.38
C LEU A 95 -1.63 14.03 -1.15
N TYR A 96 -1.47 12.69 -1.11
CA TYR A 96 -0.78 12.02 -0.02
C TYR A 96 0.69 12.42 0.05
N LEU A 97 1.42 12.44 -1.07
CA LEU A 97 2.83 12.81 -1.10
C LEU A 97 3.06 14.24 -0.57
N ILE A 98 2.21 15.19 -0.98
CA ILE A 98 2.28 16.58 -0.54
C ILE A 98 2.01 16.69 0.97
N GLY A 99 0.89 16.12 1.44
CA GLY A 99 0.51 16.20 2.85
C GLY A 99 1.48 15.45 3.77
N ASN A 100 1.98 14.29 3.34
CA ASN A 100 2.89 13.46 4.13
C ASN A 100 4.25 14.11 4.32
N ASN A 101 4.76 14.82 3.31
CA ASN A 101 6.00 15.58 3.41
C ASN A 101 5.80 16.98 4.02
N SER A 102 4.56 17.34 4.37
CA SER A 102 4.20 18.65 4.92
C SER A 102 4.74 19.80 4.07
N ILE A 103 4.54 19.72 2.75
CA ILE A 103 5.01 20.72 1.79
C ILE A 103 4.23 22.01 2.03
N ASP A 104 4.93 23.07 2.43
CA ASP A 104 4.39 24.40 2.73
C ASP A 104 4.20 25.25 1.47
N ASP A 105 5.08 25.09 0.48
CA ASP A 105 4.99 25.74 -0.83
C ASP A 105 5.46 24.77 -1.92
N LEU A 106 4.68 24.62 -2.99
CA LEU A 106 4.97 23.71 -4.10
C LEU A 106 5.29 24.50 -5.38
N PHE A 107 6.50 24.34 -5.89
CA PHE A 107 6.95 24.85 -7.17
C PHE A 107 6.66 23.82 -8.27
N ILE A 108 5.77 24.16 -9.19
CA ILE A 108 5.50 23.40 -10.40
C ILE A 108 6.25 24.06 -11.55
N VAL A 109 7.17 23.32 -12.14
CA VAL A 109 8.13 23.83 -13.12
C VAL A 109 7.82 23.26 -14.50
N GLU A 110 7.66 24.15 -15.48
CA GLU A 110 7.59 23.83 -16.90
C GLU A 110 8.70 24.59 -17.63
N ILE A 111 9.44 23.87 -18.49
CA ILE A 111 10.58 24.42 -19.22
C ILE A 111 10.40 24.13 -20.70
N LYS A 112 10.48 25.19 -21.51
CA LYS A 112 10.44 25.10 -22.97
C LYS A 112 11.81 25.39 -23.54
N LEU A 113 12.36 24.40 -24.24
CA LEU A 113 13.70 24.42 -24.81
C LEU A 113 13.65 24.78 -26.29
N PRO A 114 14.69 25.46 -26.82
CA PRO A 114 14.86 25.60 -28.26
C PRO A 114 15.22 24.26 -28.90
N ASP A 115 14.80 24.06 -30.15
CA ASP A 115 15.05 22.81 -30.88
C ASP A 115 16.54 22.46 -30.94
N GLY A 116 16.86 21.19 -30.64
CA GLY A 116 18.25 20.70 -30.64
C GLY A 116 19.09 21.15 -29.44
N PHE A 117 18.48 21.75 -28.40
CA PHE A 117 19.18 22.08 -27.16
C PHE A 117 19.91 20.87 -26.57
N GLN A 118 21.16 21.10 -26.18
CA GLN A 118 21.96 20.21 -25.34
C GLN A 118 22.48 21.01 -24.16
N PRO A 119 22.73 20.38 -23.00
CA PRO A 119 23.36 21.06 -21.87
C PRO A 119 24.60 21.83 -22.33
N PRO A 120 24.73 23.12 -21.99
CA PRO A 120 25.79 23.96 -22.53
C PRO A 120 27.17 23.41 -22.12
N PRO A 121 28.16 23.46 -23.02
CA PRO A 121 29.51 23.03 -22.69
C PRO A 121 30.14 24.00 -21.67
N HIS A 122 31.09 23.47 -20.90
CA HIS A 122 31.97 24.29 -20.08
C HIS A 122 32.78 25.26 -20.94
N ARG A 123 33.05 26.46 -20.42
CA ARG A 123 33.96 27.38 -21.09
C ARG A 123 35.34 26.71 -21.28
N PRO A 124 35.94 26.76 -22.49
CA PRO A 124 37.30 26.28 -22.69
C PRO A 124 38.27 27.03 -21.78
N THR A 125 39.28 26.35 -21.23
CA THR A 125 40.36 27.05 -20.52
C THR A 125 41.17 27.91 -21.49
N ASP A 126 41.79 28.98 -21.00
CA ASP A 126 42.58 29.91 -21.82
C ASP A 126 43.66 29.19 -22.67
N GLU A 127 44.23 28.10 -22.15
CA GLU A 127 45.20 27.24 -22.87
C GLU A 127 44.61 26.51 -24.09
N HIS A 128 43.31 26.21 -24.10
CA HIS A 128 42.63 25.57 -25.23
C HIS A 128 42.16 26.58 -26.29
N LEU A 129 41.94 27.84 -25.91
CA LEU A 129 41.55 28.92 -26.83
C LEU A 129 42.67 29.25 -27.81
N ASP A 130 43.92 29.23 -27.36
CA ASP A 130 45.11 29.44 -28.20
C ASP A 130 45.33 28.31 -29.23
N GLN A 131 44.83 27.10 -28.97
CA GLN A 131 44.94 25.95 -29.88
C GLN A 131 43.81 25.88 -30.92
N MET A 132 42.70 26.60 -30.70
CA MET A 132 41.50 26.54 -31.54
C MET A 132 41.46 27.55 -32.71
N ASN A 133 42.55 28.27 -32.99
CA ASN A 133 42.67 29.21 -34.13
C ASN A 133 41.44 30.13 -34.33
N GLY A 134 40.85 30.62 -33.24
CA GLY A 134 39.70 31.54 -33.29
C GLY A 134 38.38 30.96 -33.82
N ALA A 135 38.29 29.65 -34.06
CA ALA A 135 37.02 28.99 -34.36
C ALA A 135 36.24 28.73 -33.08
N VAL A 136 35.76 29.80 -32.43
CA VAL A 136 34.77 29.69 -31.36
C VAL A 136 33.51 29.09 -31.98
N PRO A 137 33.01 27.93 -31.51
CA PRO A 137 31.73 27.43 -31.96
C PRO A 137 30.70 28.54 -31.75
N SER A 138 29.98 28.96 -32.79
CA SER A 138 28.83 29.83 -32.63
C SER A 138 27.82 29.11 -31.74
N ILE A 139 27.92 29.32 -30.42
CA ILE A 139 26.87 28.93 -29.48
C ILE A 139 25.72 29.86 -29.82
N LEU A 140 24.77 29.33 -30.58
CA LEU A 140 23.52 30.01 -30.87
C LEU A 140 22.90 30.39 -29.52
N LYS A 141 22.79 31.70 -29.26
CA LYS A 141 22.04 32.26 -28.14
C LYS A 141 20.57 31.94 -28.34
N ALA A 142 20.19 30.72 -28.02
CA ALA A 142 18.82 30.28 -28.11
C ALA A 142 18.14 30.49 -26.75
N PRO A 143 16.99 31.17 -26.68
CA PRO A 143 16.30 31.42 -25.42
C PRO A 143 15.67 30.13 -24.86
N ILE A 144 15.81 29.91 -23.56
CA ILE A 144 15.02 28.92 -22.81
C ILE A 144 13.95 29.66 -22.02
N GLU A 145 12.70 29.22 -22.13
CA GLU A 145 11.58 29.77 -21.37
C GLU A 145 11.30 28.90 -20.14
N PHE A 146 11.24 29.55 -18.97
CA PHE A 146 10.90 28.94 -17.70
C PHE A 146 9.57 29.48 -17.21
N SER A 147 8.67 28.58 -16.84
CA SER A 147 7.42 28.89 -16.15
C SER A 147 7.34 28.12 -14.85
N LEU A 148 7.30 28.85 -13.73
CA LEU A 148 7.16 28.28 -12.39
C LEU A 148 5.86 28.78 -11.78
N SER A 149 4.93 27.87 -11.47
CA SER A 149 3.75 28.16 -10.67
C SER A 149 4.01 27.77 -9.22
N ILE A 150 3.78 28.69 -8.28
CA ILE A 150 3.96 28.43 -6.85
C ILE A 150 2.57 28.25 -6.24
N LEU A 151 2.32 27.09 -5.65
CA LEU A 151 1.10 26.77 -4.93
C LEU A 151 1.35 26.74 -3.43
N ASN A 152 0.43 27.30 -2.65
CA ASN A 152 0.48 27.21 -1.21
C ASN A 152 0.11 25.80 -0.71
N GLY A 153 0.87 25.28 0.25
CA GLY A 153 0.73 23.94 0.81
C GLY A 153 -0.51 23.68 1.66
N GLU A 154 -1.26 24.68 2.12
CA GLU A 154 -2.48 24.48 2.91
C GLU A 154 -3.63 23.97 2.04
N LYS A 155 -3.79 24.54 0.83
CA LYS A 155 -4.94 24.29 -0.06
C LYS A 155 -4.59 24.17 -1.55
N LEU A 156 -3.29 24.14 -1.87
CA LEU A 156 -2.76 24.09 -3.24
C LEU A 156 -3.28 25.22 -4.16
N ARG A 157 -3.52 26.40 -3.59
CA ARG A 157 -3.90 27.58 -4.35
C ARG A 157 -2.67 28.27 -4.91
N SER A 158 -2.75 28.73 -6.16
CA SER A 158 -1.68 29.54 -6.75
C SER A 158 -1.49 30.84 -5.98
N VAL A 159 -0.25 31.11 -5.59
CA VAL A 159 0.14 32.32 -4.84
C VAL A 159 1.11 33.20 -5.62
N ALA A 160 1.82 32.63 -6.60
CA ALA A 160 2.71 33.36 -7.48
C ALA A 160 2.96 32.58 -8.78
N GLU A 161 3.32 33.30 -9.83
CA GLU A 161 3.77 32.75 -11.10
C GLU A 161 5.04 33.49 -11.55
N LEU A 162 6.07 32.75 -11.92
CA LEU A 162 7.31 33.29 -12.45
C LEU A 162 7.42 32.83 -13.89
N LYS A 163 7.46 33.79 -14.82
CA LYS A 163 7.76 33.54 -16.24
C LYS A 163 8.95 34.38 -16.65
N TYR A 164 9.97 33.73 -17.20
CA TYR A 164 11.17 34.41 -17.66
C TYR A 164 11.91 33.60 -18.72
N ILE A 165 12.76 34.29 -19.45
CA ILE A 165 13.59 33.73 -20.51
C ILE A 165 15.05 33.92 -20.14
N VAL A 166 15.88 32.92 -20.42
CA VAL A 166 17.34 32.96 -20.23
C VAL A 166 18.02 32.58 -21.55
N GLU A 167 18.93 33.43 -22.02
CA GLU A 167 19.73 33.12 -23.21
C GLU A 167 20.74 32.00 -22.89
N THR A 168 20.87 31.04 -23.81
CA THR A 168 21.94 30.03 -23.74
C THR A 168 23.29 30.62 -24.18
N ASN A 169 24.34 30.21 -23.50
CA ASN A 169 25.74 30.57 -23.74
C ASN A 169 26.63 29.45 -23.15
N TYR A 170 27.83 29.75 -22.64
CA TYR A 170 28.62 28.78 -21.90
C TYR A 170 27.95 28.42 -20.57
N LYS A 171 28.18 27.20 -20.08
CA LYS A 171 27.53 26.69 -18.88
C LYS A 171 27.58 27.63 -17.68
N GLU A 172 28.76 28.16 -17.37
CA GLU A 172 28.96 29.05 -16.23
C GLU A 172 28.17 30.36 -16.37
N ASP A 173 28.19 30.95 -17.57
CA ASP A 173 27.48 32.19 -17.85
C ASP A 173 25.95 31.96 -17.85
N PHE A 174 25.51 30.80 -18.32
CA PHE A 174 24.10 30.41 -18.38
C PHE A 174 23.55 30.18 -16.98
N GLU A 175 24.23 29.37 -16.18
CA GLU A 175 23.85 29.08 -14.80
C GLU A 175 23.81 30.37 -13.96
N GLN A 176 24.78 31.27 -14.15
CA GLN A 176 24.79 32.55 -13.45
C GLN A 176 23.66 33.47 -13.90
N SER A 177 23.42 33.58 -15.22
CA SER A 177 22.30 34.36 -15.76
C SER A 177 20.96 33.81 -15.29
N PHE A 178 20.81 32.48 -15.27
CA PHE A 178 19.63 31.81 -14.77
C PHE A 178 19.39 32.15 -13.29
N LYS A 179 20.39 31.95 -12.44
CA LYS A 179 20.31 32.23 -11.00
C LYS A 179 19.93 33.68 -10.72
N ASN A 180 20.57 34.63 -11.42
CA ASN A 180 20.30 36.05 -11.25
C ASN A 180 18.87 36.41 -11.66
N THR A 181 18.42 35.97 -12.84
CA THR A 181 17.06 36.23 -13.34
C THR A 181 16.01 35.57 -12.45
N MET A 182 16.24 34.32 -12.04
CA MET A 182 15.35 33.61 -11.14
C MET A 182 15.24 34.30 -9.78
N LYS A 183 16.37 34.72 -9.18
CA LYS A 183 16.39 35.45 -7.92
C LYS A 183 15.62 36.76 -8.03
N GLN A 184 15.83 37.53 -9.10
CA GLN A 184 15.08 38.74 -9.34
C GLN A 184 13.57 38.46 -9.42
N LYS A 185 13.15 37.51 -10.26
CA LYS A 185 11.72 37.17 -10.44
C LYS A 185 11.07 36.59 -9.20
N ALA A 186 11.80 35.79 -8.44
CA ALA A 186 11.40 35.25 -7.15
C ALA A 186 11.16 36.37 -6.12
N LEU A 187 12.09 37.30 -5.98
CA LEU A 187 11.96 38.42 -5.05
C LEU A 187 10.93 39.47 -5.48
N GLU A 188 10.62 39.55 -6.78
CA GLU A 188 9.51 40.36 -7.33
C GLU A 188 8.14 39.73 -7.02
N ASN A 189 7.96 38.43 -7.24
CA ASN A 189 6.63 37.79 -7.24
C ASN A 189 6.32 36.95 -5.98
N PHE A 190 7.33 36.54 -5.21
CA PHE A 190 7.18 35.67 -4.03
C PHE A 190 8.17 36.05 -2.92
N LYS A 191 8.21 37.35 -2.58
CA LYS A 191 9.22 37.96 -1.69
C LYS A 191 9.27 37.38 -0.27
N ASN A 192 8.12 37.00 0.30
CA ASN A 192 8.05 36.54 1.68
C ASN A 192 7.13 35.30 1.81
N PRO A 193 7.68 34.09 1.68
CA PRO A 193 6.93 32.84 1.82
C PRO A 193 6.22 32.68 3.18
N ASN A 194 6.72 33.34 4.24
CA ASN A 194 6.18 33.18 5.60
C ASN A 194 4.80 33.82 5.80
N ILE A 195 4.32 34.66 4.87
CA ILE A 195 2.95 35.22 4.96
C ILE A 195 1.89 34.19 4.59
N TYR A 196 2.27 33.10 3.93
CA TYR A 196 1.35 32.09 3.47
C TYR A 196 1.19 30.99 4.53
N PRO A 197 -0.04 30.47 4.74
CA PRO A 197 -0.29 29.36 5.65
C PRO A 197 0.62 28.17 5.37
N LYS A 198 0.98 27.42 6.41
CA LYS A 198 1.75 26.18 6.27
C LYS A 198 0.87 25.03 5.78
N SER A 199 1.51 23.93 5.40
CA SER A 199 0.81 22.70 5.04
C SER A 199 -0.16 22.28 6.15
N ASP A 200 -1.39 21.90 5.76
CA ASP A 200 -2.40 21.38 6.68
C ASP A 200 -2.67 19.90 6.35
N PRO A 201 -2.06 18.94 7.07
CA PRO A 201 -2.31 17.53 6.86
C PRO A 201 -3.80 17.16 6.98
N LEU A 202 -4.61 17.92 7.73
CA LEU A 202 -6.04 17.64 7.92
C LEU A 202 -6.82 17.88 6.64
N HIS A 203 -6.45 18.94 5.90
CA HIS A 203 -7.04 19.23 4.60
C HIS A 203 -6.83 18.06 3.63
N PHE A 204 -5.58 17.60 3.48
CA PHE A 204 -5.24 16.48 2.58
C PHE A 204 -5.86 15.16 3.04
N ALA A 205 -5.87 14.88 4.34
CA ALA A 205 -6.54 13.70 4.90
C ALA A 205 -8.03 13.69 4.55
N THR A 206 -8.70 14.84 4.65
CA THR A 206 -10.13 14.98 4.32
C THR A 206 -10.39 14.79 2.82
N LEU A 207 -9.53 15.32 1.95
CA LEU A 207 -9.64 15.10 0.50
C LEU A 207 -9.48 13.62 0.15
N LEU A 208 -8.47 12.95 0.70
CA LEU A 208 -8.25 11.51 0.49
C LEU A 208 -9.41 10.67 1.00
N TYR A 209 -9.94 11.00 2.18
CA TYR A 209 -11.09 10.31 2.75
C TYR A 209 -12.33 10.47 1.86
N ASN A 210 -12.62 11.69 1.39
CA ASN A 210 -13.73 11.94 0.48
C ASN A 210 -13.57 11.26 -0.88
N TYR A 211 -12.34 11.22 -1.41
CA TYR A 211 -12.02 10.46 -2.62
C TYR A 211 -12.29 8.96 -2.42
N SER A 212 -11.87 8.41 -1.28
CA SER A 212 -12.03 7.00 -0.95
C SER A 212 -13.51 6.61 -0.77
N THR A 213 -14.27 7.41 -0.02
CA THR A 213 -15.71 7.17 0.21
C THR A 213 -16.50 7.26 -1.08
N LYS A 214 -16.18 8.22 -1.96
CA LYS A 214 -16.78 8.32 -3.29
C LYS A 214 -16.48 7.08 -4.13
N THR A 215 -15.22 6.68 -4.20
CA THR A 215 -14.78 5.49 -4.96
C THR A 215 -15.49 4.22 -4.49
N GLU A 216 -15.60 4.03 -3.17
CA GLU A 216 -16.33 2.92 -2.56
C GLU A 216 -17.83 2.97 -2.92
N SER A 217 -18.45 4.16 -2.89
CA SER A 217 -19.87 4.32 -3.22
C SER A 217 -20.21 4.11 -4.72
N ASP A 218 -19.30 4.51 -5.62
CA ASP A 218 -19.48 4.41 -7.06
C ASP A 218 -19.35 2.94 -7.54
N GLN A 219 -18.49 2.16 -6.89
CA GLN A 219 -18.37 0.73 -7.16
C GLN A 219 -19.41 -0.05 -6.36
N LYS A 220 -20.60 -0.26 -6.95
CA LYS A 220 -21.70 -1.11 -6.42
C LYS A 220 -21.34 -2.61 -6.31
N ILE A 221 -20.07 -2.95 -6.13
CA ILE A 221 -19.52 -4.30 -6.08
C ILE A 221 -19.22 -4.61 -4.61
N ALA A 222 -19.57 -5.82 -4.16
CA ALA A 222 -19.19 -6.26 -2.82
C ALA A 222 -17.66 -6.25 -2.65
N LEU A 223 -17.19 -5.72 -1.52
CA LEU A 223 -15.78 -5.70 -1.15
C LEU A 223 -15.27 -7.13 -0.90
N ASN A 224 -14.17 -7.50 -1.57
CA ASN A 224 -13.45 -8.76 -1.37
C ASN A 224 -11.94 -8.52 -1.54
N CYS A 225 -11.08 -9.50 -1.19
CA CYS A 225 -9.63 -9.30 -1.29
C CYS A 225 -9.09 -9.14 -2.73
N GLY A 226 -9.90 -9.42 -3.75
CA GLY A 226 -9.57 -9.14 -5.15
C GLY A 226 -9.69 -7.67 -5.54
N ASN A 227 -10.63 -6.93 -4.95
CA ASN A 227 -10.86 -5.50 -5.22
C ASN A 227 -10.51 -4.58 -4.03
N ALA A 228 -10.23 -5.12 -2.84
CA ALA A 228 -9.95 -4.34 -1.63
C ALA A 228 -8.75 -3.42 -1.79
N PHE A 229 -7.67 -3.89 -2.42
CA PHE A 229 -6.47 -3.06 -2.65
C PHE A 229 -6.73 -1.87 -3.57
N SER A 230 -7.60 -2.01 -4.57
CA SER A 230 -7.96 -0.86 -5.42
C SER A 230 -8.93 0.09 -4.72
N LEU A 231 -9.86 -0.44 -3.92
CA LEU A 231 -10.93 0.33 -3.30
C LEU A 231 -10.51 1.04 -2.02
N LEU A 232 -9.65 0.41 -1.22
CA LEU A 232 -9.36 0.84 0.14
C LEU A 232 -7.98 1.47 0.35
N LYS A 233 -7.09 1.44 -0.67
CA LYS A 233 -5.69 1.93 -0.57
C LYS A 233 -5.60 3.31 0.09
N HIS A 234 -6.49 4.22 -0.30
CA HIS A 234 -6.42 5.62 0.10
C HIS A 234 -6.96 5.88 1.51
N TYR A 235 -7.72 4.96 2.11
CA TYR A 235 -8.10 5.07 3.53
C TYR A 235 -6.87 4.96 4.45
N ALA A 236 -5.93 4.05 4.15
CA ALA A 236 -4.69 3.94 4.93
C ALA A 236 -3.85 5.23 4.83
N GLN A 237 -3.77 5.83 3.64
CA GLN A 237 -3.11 7.11 3.43
C GLN A 237 -3.80 8.26 4.19
N ALA A 238 -5.14 8.32 4.15
CA ALA A 238 -5.93 9.31 4.89
C ALA A 238 -5.72 9.19 6.40
N ARG A 239 -5.72 7.96 6.94
CA ARG A 239 -5.41 7.66 8.35
C ARG A 239 -4.10 8.28 8.78
N ASP A 240 -3.02 8.03 8.04
CA ASP A 240 -1.68 8.50 8.40
C ASP A 240 -1.63 10.03 8.52
N LEU A 241 -2.34 10.73 7.62
CA LEU A 241 -2.45 12.19 7.66
C LEU A 241 -3.38 12.70 8.78
N PHE A 242 -4.47 12.01 9.10
CA PHE A 242 -5.31 12.33 10.25
C PHE A 242 -4.54 12.18 11.57
N VAL A 243 -3.72 11.13 11.71
CA VAL A 243 -2.85 10.93 12.87
C VAL A 243 -1.84 12.07 12.99
N LYS A 244 -1.15 12.43 11.89
CA LYS A 244 -0.26 13.60 11.86
C LYS A 244 -0.96 14.90 12.27
N SER A 245 -2.20 15.10 11.82
CA SER A 245 -3.01 16.27 12.16
C SER A 245 -3.34 16.33 13.65
N LYS A 246 -3.68 15.17 14.24
CA LYS A 246 -4.01 15.06 15.66
C LYS A 246 -2.82 15.49 16.55
N ASP A 247 -1.61 15.10 16.17
CA ASP A 247 -0.39 15.48 16.89
C ASP A 247 -0.12 17.00 16.82
N GLN A 248 -0.52 17.67 15.73
CA GLN A 248 -0.43 19.13 15.60
C GLN A 248 -1.51 19.87 16.40
N VAL A 249 -2.72 19.31 16.49
CA VAL A 249 -3.90 19.93 17.13
C VAL A 249 -3.87 19.86 18.66
N ALA A 250 -3.12 18.92 19.25
CA ALA A 250 -2.99 18.73 20.70
C ALA A 250 -2.56 19.99 21.51
N ASN A 251 -2.13 21.07 20.84
CA ASN A 251 -1.66 22.32 21.44
C ASN A 251 -2.64 23.50 21.37
N SER A 252 -3.88 23.35 20.88
CA SER A 252 -4.84 24.47 20.76
C SER A 252 -6.12 24.28 21.59
N PHE A 253 -6.38 25.17 22.56
CA PHE A 253 -7.49 25.06 23.52
C PHE A 253 -8.78 25.79 23.10
N ALA A 254 -9.90 25.18 23.51
CA ALA A 254 -11.30 25.64 23.56
C ALA A 254 -12.08 25.73 22.23
N GLY A 255 -13.05 24.82 22.03
CA GLY A 255 -14.02 24.81 20.91
C GLY A 255 -13.96 23.57 19.99
N GLN A 256 -13.07 22.62 20.26
CA GLN A 256 -12.74 21.53 19.32
C GLN A 256 -13.31 20.14 19.68
N GLN A 257 -14.20 20.00 20.66
CA GLN A 257 -14.68 18.66 21.06
C GLN A 257 -15.39 17.93 19.91
N GLU A 258 -16.23 18.63 19.15
CA GLU A 258 -16.91 18.08 17.97
C GLU A 258 -15.92 17.76 16.83
N ARG A 259 -14.94 18.65 16.58
CA ARG A 259 -13.88 18.41 15.57
C ARG A 259 -12.98 17.24 15.95
N ALA A 260 -12.65 17.10 17.23
CA ALA A 260 -11.87 15.98 17.74
C ALA A 260 -12.66 14.67 17.68
N GLN A 261 -13.97 14.71 17.92
CA GLN A 261 -14.86 13.57 17.74
C GLN A 261 -14.95 13.15 16.26
N ASP A 262 -15.19 14.08 15.33
CA ASP A 262 -15.20 13.82 13.88
C ASP A 262 -13.85 13.27 13.40
N LEU A 263 -12.74 13.85 13.86
CA LEU A 263 -11.39 13.37 13.54
C LEU A 263 -11.16 11.95 14.05
N ASN A 264 -11.50 11.66 15.30
CA ASN A 264 -11.36 10.32 15.86
C ASN A 264 -12.26 9.30 15.13
N ALA A 265 -13.48 9.69 14.73
CA ALA A 265 -14.37 8.83 13.96
C ALA A 265 -13.77 8.48 12.58
N LYS A 266 -13.20 9.47 11.88
CA LYS A 266 -12.52 9.25 10.59
C LYS A 266 -11.25 8.41 10.71
N ILE A 267 -10.48 8.59 11.78
CA ILE A 267 -9.33 7.74 12.11
C ILE A 267 -9.78 6.30 12.32
N GLU A 268 -10.85 6.09 13.09
CA GLU A 268 -11.37 4.76 13.39
C GLU A 268 -11.92 4.07 12.14
N ASP A 269 -12.71 4.74 11.32
CA ASP A 269 -13.18 4.18 10.05
C ASP A 269 -12.00 3.83 9.12
N SER A 270 -11.05 4.75 8.96
CA SER A 270 -9.85 4.50 8.15
C SER A 270 -8.99 3.35 8.70
N ASN A 271 -8.91 3.18 10.02
CA ASN A 271 -8.27 2.04 10.66
C ASN A 271 -8.95 0.73 10.30
N GLN A 272 -10.28 0.68 10.41
CA GLN A 272 -11.05 -0.52 10.08
C GLN A 272 -10.87 -0.90 8.60
N LYS A 273 -10.85 0.07 7.68
CA LYS A 273 -10.59 -0.18 6.26
C LYS A 273 -9.15 -0.61 6.00
N ALA A 274 -8.16 -0.03 6.68
CA ALA A 274 -6.76 -0.43 6.57
C ALA A 274 -6.54 -1.85 7.13
N GLU A 275 -7.21 -2.22 8.22
CA GLU A 275 -7.15 -3.57 8.78
C GLU A 275 -7.66 -4.61 7.77
N VAL A 276 -8.67 -4.29 6.96
CA VAL A 276 -9.10 -5.16 5.85
C VAL A 276 -7.98 -5.38 4.84
N LEU A 277 -7.20 -4.35 4.50
CA LEU A 277 -6.05 -4.52 3.60
C LEU A 277 -4.97 -5.41 4.23
N ASP A 278 -4.64 -5.21 5.50
CA ASP A 278 -3.67 -6.03 6.22
C ASP A 278 -4.14 -7.49 6.31
N LEU A 279 -5.43 -7.71 6.56
CA LEU A 279 -6.05 -9.04 6.54
C LEU A 279 -6.01 -9.65 5.15
N CYS A 280 -6.27 -8.89 4.09
CA CYS A 280 -6.15 -9.37 2.71
C CYS A 280 -4.71 -9.64 2.29
N GLU A 281 -3.73 -8.87 2.78
CA GLU A 281 -2.31 -9.13 2.55
C GLU A 281 -1.86 -10.40 3.28
N LYS A 282 -2.30 -10.57 4.55
CA LYS A 282 -2.13 -11.83 5.28
C LYS A 282 -2.85 -12.97 4.58
N ASP A 283 -4.02 -12.76 4.00
CA ASP A 283 -4.75 -13.78 3.23
C ASP A 283 -3.99 -14.23 1.98
N LYS A 284 -3.25 -13.34 1.29
CA LYS A 284 -2.33 -13.75 0.23
C LYS A 284 -1.33 -14.81 0.71
N THR A 285 -1.06 -14.86 2.02
CA THR A 285 -0.19 -15.85 2.67
C THR A 285 -0.94 -17.01 3.33
N LEU A 286 -2.27 -16.94 3.49
CA LEU A 286 -3.07 -18.00 4.11
C LEU A 286 -3.24 -19.17 3.14
N GLN A 287 -2.94 -20.36 3.68
CA GLN A 287 -2.74 -21.61 2.94
C GLN A 287 -3.79 -22.64 3.37
N PHE A 288 -4.22 -23.50 2.44
CA PHE A 288 -4.73 -24.82 2.82
C PHE A 288 -3.67 -25.55 3.65
N SER A 289 -4.09 -26.33 4.63
CA SER A 289 -3.18 -27.26 5.31
C SER A 289 -3.88 -28.59 5.45
N MET A 290 -3.31 -29.63 4.87
CA MET A 290 -3.67 -30.98 5.27
C MET A 290 -2.91 -31.31 6.56
N SER A 291 -3.56 -32.01 7.48
CA SER A 291 -2.86 -32.64 8.60
C SER A 291 -3.14 -34.13 8.48
N VAL A 292 -2.07 -34.90 8.43
CA VAL A 292 -2.15 -36.36 8.35
C VAL A 292 -1.48 -36.86 9.60
N ASP A 293 -2.26 -37.50 10.46
CA ASP A 293 -1.73 -38.20 11.61
C ASP A 293 -1.28 -39.59 11.13
N PHE A 294 0.03 -39.71 11.00
CA PHE A 294 0.67 -40.98 10.66
C PHE A 294 1.08 -41.80 11.90
N GLY A 295 0.85 -41.29 13.11
CA GLY A 295 1.50 -41.73 14.34
C GLY A 295 3.03 -41.55 14.28
N THR A 296 3.75 -42.32 15.09
CA THR A 296 5.22 -42.31 15.09
C THR A 296 5.78 -42.99 13.83
N ILE A 297 6.29 -42.21 12.88
CA ILE A 297 6.98 -42.71 11.67
C ILE A 297 8.48 -42.45 11.78
N ASN A 298 9.29 -43.47 11.48
CA ASN A 298 10.74 -43.29 11.34
C ASN A 298 11.03 -42.38 10.11
N PRO A 299 11.79 -41.27 10.28
CA PRO A 299 12.16 -40.34 9.20
C PRO A 299 12.76 -41.00 7.94
N GLU A 300 13.40 -42.17 8.09
CA GLU A 300 13.96 -42.95 6.97
C GLU A 300 12.90 -43.38 5.94
N ASN A 301 11.62 -43.36 6.30
CA ASN A 301 10.52 -43.72 5.40
C ASN A 301 10.02 -42.54 4.54
N HIS A 302 10.55 -41.32 4.70
CA HIS A 302 10.12 -40.13 3.96
C HIS A 302 10.12 -40.32 2.44
N GLU A 303 11.14 -40.97 1.89
CA GLU A 303 11.23 -41.18 0.45
C GLU A 303 10.10 -42.09 -0.07
N ASN A 304 9.78 -43.16 0.66
CA ASN A 304 8.71 -44.09 0.32
C ASN A 304 7.33 -43.43 0.40
N ILE A 305 7.16 -42.56 1.40
CA ILE A 305 5.93 -41.77 1.59
C ILE A 305 5.79 -40.74 0.46
N SER A 306 6.85 -40.01 0.11
CA SER A 306 6.85 -39.07 -1.01
C SER A 306 6.51 -39.74 -2.35
N LYS A 307 7.09 -40.92 -2.63
CA LYS A 307 6.76 -41.74 -3.81
C LYS A 307 5.28 -42.15 -3.85
N SER A 308 4.64 -42.38 -2.71
CA SER A 308 3.21 -42.71 -2.66
C SER A 308 2.34 -41.55 -3.16
N PHE A 309 2.66 -40.31 -2.80
CA PHE A 309 1.96 -39.10 -3.27
C PHE A 309 2.15 -38.87 -4.77
N GLN A 310 3.38 -39.09 -5.26
CA GLN A 310 3.68 -39.02 -6.70
C GLN A 310 2.91 -40.07 -7.49
N ARG A 311 2.86 -41.32 -7.00
CA ARG A 311 2.09 -42.41 -7.62
C ARG A 311 0.59 -42.13 -7.64
N ALA A 312 0.08 -41.47 -6.61
CA ALA A 312 -1.31 -41.01 -6.54
C ALA A 312 -1.59 -39.80 -7.45
N GLN A 313 -0.56 -39.18 -8.04
CA GLN A 313 -0.65 -37.97 -8.85
C GLN A 313 -1.32 -36.80 -8.12
N LEU A 314 -1.10 -36.70 -6.80
CA LEU A 314 -1.74 -35.70 -5.95
C LEU A 314 -1.49 -34.27 -6.45
N ASP A 315 -0.27 -33.98 -6.91
CA ASP A 315 0.11 -32.67 -7.47
C ASP A 315 -0.74 -32.27 -8.68
N LYS A 316 -0.90 -33.20 -9.65
CA LYS A 316 -1.68 -32.97 -10.87
C LYS A 316 -3.15 -32.76 -10.58
N LEU A 317 -3.67 -33.47 -9.57
CA LEU A 317 -5.04 -33.31 -9.14
C LEU A 317 -5.25 -31.94 -8.49
N LEU A 318 -4.36 -31.53 -7.59
CA LEU A 318 -4.43 -30.23 -6.91
C LEU A 318 -4.38 -29.04 -7.90
N GLN A 319 -3.60 -29.16 -8.99
CA GLN A 319 -3.57 -28.17 -10.07
C GLN A 319 -4.92 -27.96 -10.79
N GLN A 320 -5.89 -28.87 -10.66
CA GLN A 320 -7.22 -28.67 -11.25
C GLN A 320 -8.04 -27.62 -10.47
N TYR A 321 -7.70 -27.42 -9.20
CA TYR A 321 -8.47 -26.60 -8.26
C TYR A 321 -7.88 -25.21 -8.03
N THR A 322 -6.68 -24.94 -8.55
CA THR A 322 -6.00 -23.65 -8.38
C THR A 322 -5.13 -23.32 -9.59
N ASP A 323 -5.05 -22.05 -9.95
CA ASP A 323 -4.07 -21.51 -10.90
C ASP A 323 -2.74 -21.15 -10.21
N LYS A 324 -2.67 -21.28 -8.87
CA LYS A 324 -1.50 -20.95 -8.05
C LYS A 324 -0.54 -22.14 -7.89
N PRO A 325 0.74 -21.88 -7.58
CA PRO A 325 1.70 -22.95 -7.32
C PRO A 325 1.25 -23.84 -6.15
N VAL A 326 1.18 -25.14 -6.39
CA VAL A 326 0.90 -26.15 -5.36
C VAL A 326 2.23 -26.64 -4.78
N LYS A 327 2.38 -26.63 -3.46
CA LYS A 327 3.56 -27.22 -2.79
C LYS A 327 3.14 -28.27 -1.77
N LEU A 328 3.68 -29.48 -1.92
CA LEU A 328 3.61 -30.54 -0.92
C LEU A 328 4.87 -30.48 -0.05
N LYS A 329 4.72 -30.31 1.27
CA LYS A 329 5.83 -30.32 2.23
C LYS A 329 5.56 -31.33 3.33
N LEU A 330 6.43 -32.34 3.44
CA LEU A 330 6.47 -33.21 4.60
C LEU A 330 7.30 -32.53 5.69
N SER A 331 6.75 -32.39 6.89
CA SER A 331 7.43 -31.84 8.06
C SER A 331 7.21 -32.75 9.26
N ILE A 332 8.22 -32.92 10.09
CA ILE A 332 8.08 -33.59 11.40
C ILE A 332 7.82 -32.50 12.43
N ASP A 333 6.80 -32.66 13.27
CA ASP A 333 6.50 -31.71 14.34
C ASP A 333 7.33 -31.97 15.62
N GLN A 334 7.10 -31.16 16.65
CA GLN A 334 7.82 -31.25 17.92
C GLN A 334 7.53 -32.56 18.69
N SER A 335 6.47 -33.29 18.33
CA SER A 335 6.09 -34.58 18.90
C SER A 335 6.67 -35.77 18.13
N ASN A 336 7.52 -35.50 17.13
CA ASN A 336 8.07 -36.49 16.21
C ASN A 336 7.00 -37.16 15.32
N GLU A 337 5.88 -36.49 15.10
CA GLU A 337 4.82 -36.92 14.19
C GLU A 337 5.05 -36.30 12.80
N LEU A 338 4.92 -37.14 11.77
CA LEU A 338 4.98 -36.67 10.40
C LEU A 338 3.70 -35.87 10.10
N ASN A 339 3.81 -34.76 9.40
CA ASN A 339 2.70 -33.95 8.93
C ASN A 339 2.93 -33.65 7.44
N LEU A 340 1.90 -33.83 6.60
CA LEU A 340 1.94 -33.38 5.21
C LEU A 340 1.21 -32.05 5.08
N LEU A 341 1.96 -30.95 5.00
CA LEU A 341 1.42 -29.64 4.65
C LEU A 341 1.21 -29.57 3.12
N VAL A 342 0.00 -29.21 2.70
CA VAL A 342 -0.35 -28.99 1.30
C VAL A 342 -0.70 -27.52 1.11
N GLU A 343 0.18 -26.75 0.49
CA GLU A 343 -0.07 -25.33 0.21
C GLU A 343 -0.91 -25.22 -1.07
N LEU A 344 -2.20 -24.88 -0.91
CA LEU A 344 -3.13 -24.60 -2.02
C LEU A 344 -4.00 -23.37 -1.69
N ARG A 345 -4.22 -22.52 -2.70
CA ARG A 345 -5.12 -21.36 -2.60
C ARG A 345 -6.46 -21.69 -3.23
N PHE A 346 -7.54 -21.39 -2.51
CA PHE A 346 -8.91 -21.51 -3.02
C PHE A 346 -9.13 -20.52 -4.18
N ASP A 347 -9.64 -21.01 -5.31
CA ASP A 347 -10.04 -20.19 -6.46
C ASP A 347 -11.57 -19.97 -6.42
N PRO A 348 -12.03 -18.78 -5.96
CA PRO A 348 -13.45 -18.50 -5.80
C PRO A 348 -14.20 -18.47 -7.14
N ILE A 349 -13.52 -18.12 -8.24
CA ILE A 349 -14.13 -18.08 -9.57
C ILE A 349 -14.40 -19.50 -10.04
N ARG A 350 -13.45 -20.42 -9.86
CA ARG A 350 -13.64 -21.84 -10.19
C ARG A 350 -14.73 -22.48 -9.34
N TYR A 351 -14.74 -22.23 -8.03
CA TYR A 351 -15.78 -22.77 -7.16
C TYR A 351 -17.17 -22.24 -7.52
N LYS A 352 -17.32 -20.92 -7.73
CA LYS A 352 -18.59 -20.31 -8.15
C LYS A 352 -19.08 -20.86 -9.50
N LYS A 353 -18.17 -21.03 -10.47
CA LYS A 353 -18.49 -21.66 -11.75
C LYS A 353 -18.97 -23.10 -11.57
N TRP A 354 -18.38 -23.84 -10.63
CA TRP A 354 -18.79 -25.20 -10.32
C TRP A 354 -20.14 -25.26 -9.59
N THR A 355 -20.41 -24.40 -8.61
CA THR A 355 -21.67 -24.41 -7.84
C THR A 355 -22.88 -23.92 -8.63
N THR A 356 -22.66 -23.13 -9.69
CA THR A 356 -23.74 -22.55 -10.50
C THR A 356 -24.64 -23.64 -11.08
N GLY A 357 -25.92 -23.64 -10.67
CA GLY A 357 -26.93 -24.60 -11.13
C GLY A 357 -26.81 -26.01 -10.54
N ARG A 358 -25.89 -26.24 -9.59
CA ARG A 358 -25.67 -27.56 -8.97
C ARG A 358 -26.14 -27.66 -7.52
N ILE A 359 -26.36 -26.53 -6.86
CA ILE A 359 -26.91 -26.48 -5.51
C ILE A 359 -28.39 -26.91 -5.55
N PRO A 360 -28.80 -27.94 -4.80
CA PRO A 360 -30.19 -28.37 -4.72
C PRO A 360 -31.14 -27.21 -4.34
N ASP A 361 -32.34 -27.18 -4.91
CA ASP A 361 -33.29 -26.09 -4.70
C ASP A 361 -33.64 -25.86 -3.23
N LEU A 362 -33.76 -26.96 -2.47
CA LEU A 362 -34.04 -26.96 -1.04
C LEU A 362 -32.91 -26.32 -0.20
N MET A 363 -31.70 -26.21 -0.76
CA MET A 363 -30.51 -25.67 -0.10
C MET A 363 -30.21 -24.21 -0.44
N LYS A 364 -30.95 -23.60 -1.37
CA LYS A 364 -30.67 -22.24 -1.88
C LYS A 364 -30.73 -21.13 -0.83
N GLY A 365 -31.39 -21.36 0.31
CA GLY A 365 -31.46 -20.43 1.45
C GLY A 365 -30.38 -20.64 2.53
N TYR A 366 -29.49 -21.62 2.36
CA TYR A 366 -28.44 -21.95 3.34
C TYR A 366 -27.06 -21.53 2.85
N HIS A 367 -26.12 -21.45 3.77
CA HIS A 367 -24.71 -21.45 3.40
C HIS A 367 -24.29 -22.86 2.99
N VAL A 368 -23.90 -23.02 1.72
CA VAL A 368 -23.62 -24.33 1.13
C VAL A 368 -22.13 -24.48 0.86
N VAL A 369 -21.53 -25.51 1.46
CA VAL A 369 -20.18 -25.97 1.14
C VAL A 369 -20.28 -27.27 0.35
N GLY A 370 -19.87 -27.22 -0.91
CA GLY A 370 -19.73 -28.43 -1.73
C GLY A 370 -18.43 -29.13 -1.40
N LEU A 371 -18.50 -30.36 -0.91
CA LEU A 371 -17.35 -31.26 -0.83
C LEU A 371 -17.08 -31.96 -2.16
N ASP A 372 -18.06 -32.01 -3.05
CA ASP A 372 -17.96 -32.61 -4.38
C ASP A 372 -16.81 -32.10 -5.26
N PRO A 373 -16.45 -30.79 -5.29
CA PRO A 373 -15.25 -30.34 -5.99
C PRO A 373 -14.02 -31.06 -5.43
N TYR A 374 -13.99 -31.29 -4.12
CA TYR A 374 -12.87 -31.90 -3.41
C TYR A 374 -13.01 -33.41 -3.25
N TYR A 375 -14.06 -34.01 -3.79
CA TYR A 375 -14.30 -35.45 -3.71
C TYR A 375 -13.20 -36.28 -4.39
N PRO A 376 -12.73 -35.92 -5.61
CA PRO A 376 -11.57 -36.58 -6.20
C PRO A 376 -10.31 -36.45 -5.35
N LEU A 377 -10.12 -35.32 -4.67
CA LEU A 377 -9.00 -35.11 -3.74
C LEU A 377 -9.11 -36.06 -2.55
N MET A 378 -10.27 -36.13 -1.91
CA MET A 378 -10.53 -37.08 -0.82
C MET A 378 -10.32 -38.54 -1.26
N GLN A 379 -10.81 -38.92 -2.45
CA GLN A 379 -10.61 -40.26 -3.00
C GLN A 379 -9.13 -40.57 -3.23
N THR A 380 -8.38 -39.61 -3.76
CA THR A 380 -6.94 -39.74 -4.02
C THR A 380 -6.17 -39.88 -2.72
N LEU A 381 -6.56 -39.15 -1.68
CA LEU A 381 -5.97 -39.26 -0.35
C LEU A 381 -6.21 -40.63 0.28
N VAL A 382 -7.42 -41.19 0.14
CA VAL A 382 -7.71 -42.57 0.56
C VAL A 382 -6.93 -43.57 -0.29
N LEU A 383 -6.77 -43.34 -1.59
CA LEU A 383 -5.97 -44.20 -2.46
C LEU A 383 -4.49 -44.21 -2.05
N THR A 384 -3.92 -43.07 -1.64
CA THR A 384 -2.51 -42.99 -1.21
C THR A 384 -2.15 -43.99 -0.11
N ARG A 385 -3.09 -44.30 0.79
CA ARG A 385 -2.94 -45.32 1.85
C ARG A 385 -2.48 -46.68 1.31
N TYR A 386 -2.73 -46.96 0.04
CA TYR A 386 -2.47 -48.23 -0.64
C TYR A 386 -1.38 -48.15 -1.70
N LEU A 387 -0.73 -46.99 -1.86
CA LEU A 387 0.25 -46.73 -2.93
C LEU A 387 1.71 -46.66 -2.44
N LEU A 388 1.97 -47.06 -1.20
CA LEU A 388 3.34 -47.29 -0.76
C LEU A 388 4.07 -48.29 -1.69
N PRO A 389 5.39 -48.13 -1.88
CA PRO A 389 6.17 -49.11 -2.61
C PRO A 389 6.00 -50.54 -2.06
N PRO A 390 5.79 -51.58 -2.89
CA PRO A 390 5.64 -52.97 -2.44
C PRO A 390 6.76 -53.46 -1.53
N GLU A 391 7.97 -52.94 -1.75
CA GLU A 391 9.20 -53.19 -0.99
C GLU A 391 9.23 -52.52 0.40
N SER A 392 8.25 -51.67 0.72
CA SER A 392 8.19 -50.97 2.01
C SER A 392 8.02 -51.96 3.17
N PRO A 393 8.58 -51.68 4.38
CA PRO A 393 8.42 -52.55 5.54
C PRO A 393 6.95 -52.83 5.87
N LYS A 394 6.60 -54.08 6.17
CA LYS A 394 5.21 -54.48 6.54
C LYS A 394 4.61 -53.63 7.68
N PRO A 395 5.35 -53.28 8.75
CA PRO A 395 4.83 -52.39 9.79
C PRO A 395 4.43 -51.02 9.25
N LEU A 396 5.25 -50.43 8.36
CA LEU A 396 4.94 -49.17 7.70
C LEU A 396 3.68 -49.29 6.84
N GLN A 397 3.54 -50.36 6.06
CA GLN A 397 2.35 -50.58 5.23
C GLN A 397 1.07 -50.64 6.08
N ILE A 398 1.10 -51.34 7.21
CA ILE A 398 -0.04 -51.45 8.12
C ILE A 398 -0.38 -50.10 8.75
N SER A 399 0.61 -49.35 9.24
CA SER A 399 0.39 -48.03 9.84
C SER A 399 -0.14 -47.02 8.81
N PHE A 400 0.43 -47.01 7.60
CA PHE A 400 0.04 -46.10 6.53
C PHE A 400 -1.36 -46.40 5.98
N GLN A 401 -1.77 -47.67 5.95
CA GLN A 401 -3.15 -48.05 5.60
C GLN A 401 -4.18 -47.57 6.62
N LYS A 402 -3.77 -47.41 7.89
CA LYS A 402 -4.62 -46.96 9.00
C LYS A 402 -4.51 -45.47 9.31
N MET A 403 -3.76 -44.71 8.50
CA MET A 403 -3.50 -43.29 8.79
C MET A 403 -4.78 -42.45 8.78
N ASN A 404 -4.93 -41.60 9.78
CA ASN A 404 -6.03 -40.65 9.86
C ASN A 404 -5.66 -39.41 9.04
N ILE A 405 -6.55 -39.03 8.13
CA ILE A 405 -6.33 -37.88 7.25
C ILE A 405 -7.37 -36.84 7.62
N SER A 406 -6.93 -35.62 7.92
CA SER A 406 -7.83 -34.48 8.11
C SER A 406 -7.52 -33.37 7.09
N LEU A 407 -8.58 -32.86 6.46
CA LEU A 407 -8.52 -31.66 5.64
C LEU A 407 -8.88 -30.46 6.49
N VAL A 408 -8.03 -29.44 6.48
CA VAL A 408 -8.29 -28.17 7.17
C VAL A 408 -8.43 -27.07 6.13
N PHE A 409 -9.64 -26.58 5.95
CA PHE A 409 -9.92 -25.41 5.13
C PHE A 409 -9.78 -24.16 5.98
N LYS A 410 -8.76 -23.34 5.74
CA LYS A 410 -8.54 -22.05 6.41
C LYS A 410 -9.16 -20.89 5.61
N THR A 411 -9.64 -19.85 6.30
CA THR A 411 -10.37 -18.72 5.69
C THR A 411 -9.67 -17.37 5.80
N LEU A 412 -10.23 -16.41 5.04
CA LEU A 412 -9.95 -14.97 5.04
C LEU A 412 -9.91 -14.31 6.44
N LEU A 413 -10.58 -14.89 7.44
CA LEU A 413 -10.62 -14.36 8.81
C LEU A 413 -9.89 -15.24 9.84
N ASN A 414 -8.92 -16.05 9.40
CA ASN A 414 -8.23 -17.03 10.25
C ASN A 414 -9.17 -18.07 10.88
N GLY A 415 -10.36 -18.27 10.31
CA GLY A 415 -11.23 -19.40 10.66
C GLY A 415 -10.75 -20.69 10.00
N SER A 416 -11.11 -21.84 10.56
CA SER A 416 -10.84 -23.14 9.93
C SER A 416 -11.99 -24.12 10.09
N VAL A 417 -12.24 -24.90 9.03
CA VAL A 417 -13.10 -26.10 9.06
C VAL A 417 -12.20 -27.32 8.96
N HIS A 418 -12.28 -28.21 9.94
CA HIS A 418 -11.59 -29.49 9.93
C HIS A 418 -12.57 -30.60 9.57
N LEU A 419 -12.19 -31.43 8.60
CA LEU A 419 -12.94 -32.60 8.19
C LEU A 419 -12.06 -33.84 8.23
N GLY A 420 -12.58 -34.94 8.75
CA GLY A 420 -11.95 -36.25 8.59
C GLY A 420 -12.19 -36.81 7.18
N VAL A 421 -11.14 -37.34 6.56
CA VAL A 421 -11.23 -38.09 5.30
C VAL A 421 -11.18 -39.58 5.63
N ASP A 422 -12.36 -40.19 5.58
CA ASP A 422 -12.53 -41.62 5.83
C ASP A 422 -12.99 -42.35 4.57
N GLY A 423 -12.55 -43.60 4.42
CA GLY A 423 -12.83 -44.40 3.23
C GLY A 423 -11.88 -45.58 3.05
N ARG A 424 -12.24 -46.44 2.09
CA ARG A 424 -11.53 -47.68 1.76
C ARG A 424 -11.29 -47.81 0.26
N TYR A 425 -10.10 -48.25 -0.12
CA TYR A 425 -9.81 -48.70 -1.47
C TYR A 425 -10.11 -50.19 -1.62
N ILE A 426 -10.78 -50.57 -2.71
CA ILE A 426 -11.09 -51.96 -3.08
C ILE A 426 -10.25 -52.30 -4.31
N PRO A 427 -9.07 -52.95 -4.14
CA PRO A 427 -8.11 -53.15 -5.21
C PRO A 427 -8.67 -53.91 -6.42
N ASN A 428 -9.45 -54.97 -6.16
CA ASN A 428 -10.03 -55.82 -7.20
C ASN A 428 -11.00 -55.07 -8.12
N GLN A 429 -11.62 -54.00 -7.62
CA GLN A 429 -12.55 -53.16 -8.37
C GLN A 429 -11.92 -51.83 -8.81
N LYS A 430 -10.67 -51.57 -8.38
CA LYS A 430 -9.98 -50.29 -8.53
C LYS A 430 -10.86 -49.10 -8.08
N MET A 431 -11.65 -49.29 -7.04
CA MET A 431 -12.66 -48.33 -6.59
C MET A 431 -12.34 -47.81 -5.19
N VAL A 432 -12.54 -46.50 -4.97
CA VAL A 432 -12.46 -45.87 -3.64
C VAL A 432 -13.86 -45.56 -3.14
N ASN A 433 -14.22 -46.15 -2.00
CA ASN A 433 -15.46 -45.86 -1.30
C ASN A 433 -15.17 -44.90 -0.15
N LEU A 434 -15.68 -43.68 -0.24
CA LEU A 434 -15.57 -42.68 0.83
C LEU A 434 -16.70 -42.85 1.85
N ALA A 435 -16.36 -42.65 3.12
CA ALA A 435 -17.30 -42.45 4.20
C ALA A 435 -17.41 -40.94 4.46
N TYR A 436 -18.64 -40.42 4.52
CA TYR A 436 -18.85 -39.02 4.88
C TYR A 436 -18.45 -38.78 6.34
N PRO A 437 -17.85 -37.62 6.66
CA PRO A 437 -17.41 -37.31 8.02
C PRO A 437 -18.61 -37.33 8.98
N LYS A 438 -18.42 -37.92 10.16
CA LYS A 438 -19.44 -37.97 11.24
C LYS A 438 -19.51 -36.67 12.03
N SER A 439 -18.43 -35.90 12.05
CA SER A 439 -18.33 -34.61 12.71
C SER A 439 -17.36 -33.69 11.97
N LEU A 440 -17.54 -32.39 12.19
CA LEU A 440 -16.72 -31.31 11.66
C LEU A 440 -16.28 -30.44 12.83
N ILE A 441 -15.11 -29.82 12.71
CA ILE A 441 -14.67 -28.86 13.72
C ILE A 441 -14.55 -27.48 13.09
N LEU A 442 -15.22 -26.50 13.68
CA LEU A 442 -15.10 -25.09 13.34
C LEU A 442 -14.25 -24.38 14.39
N SER A 443 -13.32 -23.54 13.93
CA SER A 443 -12.57 -22.63 14.79
C SER A 443 -12.41 -21.26 14.14
N SER A 444 -12.32 -20.20 14.96
CA SER A 444 -12.15 -18.81 14.54
C SER A 444 -11.48 -18.00 15.67
N PRO A 445 -10.70 -16.93 15.40
CA PRO A 445 -9.96 -16.21 16.43
C PRO A 445 -10.81 -15.62 17.57
N LYS A 446 -12.12 -15.46 17.36
CA LYS A 446 -13.07 -14.90 18.33
C LYS A 446 -14.06 -15.93 18.89
N PHE A 447 -13.89 -17.21 18.58
CA PHE A 447 -14.82 -18.27 18.98
C PHE A 447 -14.07 -19.49 19.52
N GLU A 448 -14.64 -20.10 20.57
CA GLU A 448 -14.16 -21.40 21.03
C GLU A 448 -14.37 -22.45 19.94
N LYS A 449 -13.41 -23.39 19.85
CA LYS A 449 -13.43 -24.48 18.90
C LYS A 449 -14.69 -25.33 19.11
N LEU A 450 -15.58 -25.36 18.14
CA LEU A 450 -16.83 -26.12 18.21
C LEU A 450 -16.71 -27.40 17.39
N THR A 451 -17.04 -28.54 18.00
CA THR A 451 -17.21 -29.81 17.29
C THR A 451 -18.69 -30.01 17.01
N ILE A 452 -19.04 -30.16 15.74
CA ILE A 452 -20.42 -30.29 15.29
C ILE A 452 -20.62 -31.68 14.70
N ASP A 453 -21.63 -32.41 15.19
CA ASP A 453 -22.04 -33.67 14.59
C ASP A 453 -22.76 -33.41 13.25
N THR A 454 -22.34 -34.09 12.18
CA THR A 454 -22.90 -33.88 10.82
C THR A 454 -24.32 -34.42 10.63
N ARG A 455 -24.93 -34.93 11.70
CA ARG A 455 -26.33 -35.38 11.76
C ARG A 455 -27.18 -34.52 12.72
N SER A 456 -26.68 -33.38 13.18
CA SER A 456 -27.44 -32.43 14.01
C SER A 456 -28.48 -31.65 13.18
N GLU A 457 -29.47 -31.04 13.83
CA GLU A 457 -30.41 -30.13 13.15
C GLU A 457 -29.74 -28.90 12.52
N GLU A 458 -28.51 -28.57 12.95
CA GLU A 458 -27.76 -27.39 12.54
C GLU A 458 -26.95 -27.61 11.25
N ILE A 459 -26.66 -28.87 10.89
CA ILE A 459 -25.94 -29.24 9.68
C ILE A 459 -26.73 -30.32 8.93
N PHE A 460 -27.28 -29.96 7.78
CA PHE A 460 -27.93 -30.92 6.89
C PHE A 460 -26.94 -31.41 5.83
N GLN A 461 -26.88 -32.74 5.67
CA GLN A 461 -26.03 -33.40 4.69
C GLN A 461 -26.87 -34.09 3.62
N GLU A 462 -26.82 -33.57 2.40
CA GLU A 462 -27.28 -34.27 1.19
C GLU A 462 -26.06 -34.61 0.35
N LYS A 463 -25.96 -35.85 -0.14
CA LYS A 463 -24.82 -36.40 -0.93
C LYS A 463 -23.95 -35.31 -1.59
N GLY A 464 -22.77 -35.05 -1.02
CA GLY A 464 -21.80 -34.09 -1.58
C GLY A 464 -21.84 -32.66 -1.06
N TRP A 465 -22.87 -32.30 -0.30
CA TRP A 465 -23.14 -30.97 0.21
C TRP A 465 -23.23 -30.97 1.74
N LEU A 466 -22.61 -29.96 2.34
CA LEU A 466 -22.79 -29.60 3.72
C LEU A 466 -23.48 -28.24 3.77
N THR A 467 -24.62 -28.15 4.44
CA THR A 467 -25.27 -26.87 4.73
C THR A 467 -25.17 -26.56 6.22
N PHE A 468 -25.05 -25.27 6.53
CA PHE A 468 -25.05 -24.77 7.90
C PHE A 468 -26.29 -23.87 8.08
N GLY A 469 -27.09 -24.08 9.14
CA GLY A 469 -28.08 -23.08 9.60
C GLY A 469 -27.35 -21.94 10.35
N SER A 470 -27.75 -20.67 10.36
CA SER A 470 -29.00 -19.97 10.06
C SER A 470 -28.74 -18.56 9.46
N CYS A 471 -29.71 -18.00 8.70
CA CYS A 471 -29.71 -16.60 8.25
C CYS A 471 -30.87 -15.82 8.88
N LYS A 472 -30.59 -14.66 9.50
CA LYS A 472 -31.58 -13.60 9.73
C LYS A 472 -30.92 -12.21 9.76
N THR A 473 -31.33 -11.33 8.84
CA THR A 473 -31.01 -9.89 8.88
C THR A 473 -32.13 -9.10 9.56
N LEU A 474 -31.76 -8.06 10.31
CA LEU A 474 -32.64 -7.07 10.94
C LEU A 474 -33.44 -6.34 9.86
N ASP A 475 -34.72 -6.60 9.63
CA ASP A 475 -35.81 -6.36 10.57
C ASP A 475 -36.09 -7.42 11.67
N GLY A 476 -35.36 -8.55 11.72
CA GLY A 476 -35.26 -9.37 12.92
C GLY A 476 -34.12 -10.40 12.85
N ALA A 477 -33.17 -10.31 13.79
CA ALA A 477 -31.80 -10.85 13.77
C ALA A 477 -31.59 -12.37 13.90
N SER A 478 -30.45 -12.83 13.36
CA SER A 478 -29.43 -13.66 14.05
C SER A 478 -28.07 -13.41 13.41
N THR A 479 -27.15 -12.80 14.18
CA THR A 479 -25.71 -12.79 13.89
C THR A 479 -24.98 -13.42 15.07
N GLU A 480 -24.40 -14.60 14.89
CA GLU A 480 -23.19 -14.96 15.63
C GLU A 480 -22.06 -15.38 14.67
N ASP A 481 -22.35 -16.06 13.55
CA ASP A 481 -21.29 -16.70 12.75
C ASP A 481 -21.10 -16.16 11.32
N GLY A 482 -20.88 -14.84 11.14
CA GLY A 482 -20.49 -14.22 9.86
C GLY A 482 -19.24 -14.82 9.17
N LEU A 483 -18.65 -15.85 9.78
CA LEU A 483 -17.70 -16.79 9.24
C LEU A 483 -18.13 -17.36 7.88
N VAL A 484 -19.35 -17.89 7.69
CA VAL A 484 -19.64 -18.69 6.47
C VAL A 484 -19.81 -17.86 5.19
N MET A 485 -20.37 -16.65 5.27
CA MET A 485 -20.30 -15.67 4.17
C MET A 485 -18.86 -15.40 3.73
N LYS A 486 -17.91 -15.40 4.69
CA LYS A 486 -16.48 -15.15 4.46
C LYS A 486 -15.67 -16.44 4.23
N PHE A 487 -16.23 -17.63 4.44
CA PHE A 487 -15.57 -18.91 4.15
C PHE A 487 -15.44 -19.13 2.63
N PHE A 488 -16.44 -18.72 1.84
CA PHE A 488 -16.52 -19.02 0.39
C PHE A 488 -17.03 -17.88 -0.50
N ASP A 489 -17.27 -16.68 0.05
CA ASP A 489 -17.75 -15.51 -0.72
C ASP A 489 -19.10 -15.76 -1.44
N LEU A 490 -19.91 -16.68 -0.92
CA LEU A 490 -21.22 -17.02 -1.48
C LEU A 490 -22.30 -16.07 -0.92
N PRO A 491 -23.06 -15.37 -1.79
CA PRO A 491 -24.12 -14.47 -1.34
C PRO A 491 -25.31 -15.25 -0.78
N CYS A 492 -25.88 -14.74 0.31
CA CYS A 492 -27.23 -15.14 0.73
C CYS A 492 -28.23 -14.70 -0.35
N LYS A 493 -29.12 -15.60 -0.77
CA LYS A 493 -30.34 -15.18 -1.46
C LYS A 493 -31.38 -14.82 -0.40
N ILE A 494 -31.81 -13.57 -0.43
CA ILE A 494 -32.98 -13.04 0.29
C ILE A 494 -34.24 -13.73 -0.25
#